data_AF-A0A9D6SSY1-F1
#
_entry.id   AF-A0A9D6SSY1-F1
#
_cell.length_a   1.000
_cell.length_b   1.000
_cell.length_c   1.000
_cell.angle_alpha   90.00
_cell.angle_beta   90.00
_cell.angle_gamma   90.00
#
_symmetry.space_group_name_H-M   'P 1'
#
loop_
_entity.id
_entity.type
_entity.pdbx_description
1 polymer ?
#
loop_
_entity_poly.entity_id
_entity_poly.type
_entity_poly.pdbx_seq_one_letter_code
_entity_poly.pdbx_strand_id
1 'polypeptide(L)'
;MAFSDEVIKQAWDRSGGQCECQKRSHTHFYVPCGKPLVWENRGKVVRGGWDARHINPERGDVLANCEIICSSCVGTKSFSIPI
;
A
#
# COMPACT_ATOMS: atom_id res chain seq x y z
N MET A 1 -1.00 7.60 -13.21
CA MET A 1 0.39 7.21 -13.50
C MET A 1 0.82 6.24 -12.43
N ALA A 2 1.75 5.32 -12.74
CA ALA A 2 2.27 4.36 -11.77
C ALA A 2 3.65 4.84 -11.30
N PHE A 3 4.00 4.58 -10.03
CA PHE A 3 5.32 4.90 -9.50
C PHE A 3 6.43 4.23 -10.32
N SER A 4 7.59 4.89 -10.40
CA SER A 4 8.79 4.27 -10.97
C SER A 4 9.25 3.09 -10.11
N ASP A 5 9.93 2.11 -10.71
CA ASP A 5 10.45 0.96 -9.96
C ASP A 5 11.47 1.34 -8.88
N GLU A 6 12.18 2.46 -9.06
CA GLU A 6 13.06 3.02 -8.04
C GLU A 6 12.29 3.47 -6.80
N VAL A 7 11.21 4.23 -7.00
CA VAL A 7 10.33 4.68 -5.90
C VAL A 7 9.72 3.48 -5.19
N ILE A 8 9.33 2.44 -5.93
CA ILE A 8 8.72 1.25 -5.35
C ILE A 8 9.73 0.44 -4.54
N LYS A 9 10.97 0.28 -5.04
CA LYS A 9 12.05 -0.37 -4.27
C LYS A 9 12.37 0.39 -2.99
N GLN A 10 12.49 1.72 -3.06
CA GLN A 10 12.74 2.57 -1.89
C GLN A 10 11.59 2.50 -0.88
N ALA A 11 10.33 2.51 -1.35
CA ALA A 11 9.16 2.40 -0.48
C ALA A 11 9.08 1.03 0.19
N TRP A 12 9.46 -0.04 -0.53
CA TRP A 12 9.53 -1.38 0.03
C TRP A 12 10.62 -1.55 1.09
N ASP A 13 11.82 -1.03 0.82
CA ASP A 13 12.92 -1.03 1.78
C ASP A 13 12.50 -0.29 3.06
N ARG A 14 11.89 0.90 2.90
CA ARG A 14 11.31 1.67 4.00
C ARG A 14 10.25 0.90 4.79
N SER A 15 9.39 0.15 4.11
CA SER A 15 8.33 -0.62 4.77
C SER A 15 8.85 -1.85 5.51
N GLY A 16 10.08 -2.29 5.21
CA GLY A 16 10.64 -3.53 5.75
C GLY A 16 9.84 -4.76 5.33
N GLY A 17 9.19 -4.73 4.17
CA GLY A 17 8.33 -5.83 3.69
C GLY A 17 7.03 -5.98 4.48
N GLN A 18 6.50 -4.89 5.04
CA GLN A 18 5.24 -4.89 5.79
C GLN A 18 4.22 -3.94 5.17
N CYS A 19 2.93 -4.23 5.41
CA CYS A 19 1.84 -3.36 4.99
C CYS A 19 1.84 -2.04 5.80
N GLU A 20 1.98 -0.92 5.12
CA GLU A 20 2.01 0.43 5.70
C GLU A 20 0.60 1.02 5.89
N CYS A 21 -0.46 0.29 5.58
CA CYS A 21 -1.81 0.83 5.63
C CYS A 21 -2.20 1.30 7.04
N GLN A 22 -2.63 2.56 7.16
CA GLN A 22 -3.06 3.17 8.43
C GLN A 22 -4.58 3.32 8.55
N LYS A 23 -5.34 2.91 7.53
CA LYS A 23 -6.80 3.09 7.50
C LYS A 23 -7.49 2.07 8.40
N ARG A 24 -8.24 2.56 9.40
CA ARG A 24 -9.14 1.73 10.24
C ARG A 24 -10.46 1.36 9.56
N SER A 25 -10.75 1.97 8.41
CA SER A 25 -12.06 1.90 7.76
C SER A 25 -12.26 0.66 6.88
N HIS A 26 -11.43 -0.37 7.01
CA HIS A 26 -11.52 -1.57 6.19
C HIS A 26 -11.01 -2.80 6.96
N THR A 27 -10.61 -3.85 6.25
CA THR A 27 -10.30 -5.26 6.61
C THR A 27 -9.42 -5.54 7.86
N HIS A 28 -9.05 -4.54 8.65
CA HIS A 28 -8.34 -4.66 9.92
C HIS A 28 -8.70 -3.54 10.92
N PHE A 29 -8.68 -3.87 12.23
CA PHE A 29 -9.01 -2.92 13.32
C PHE A 29 -7.80 -2.24 13.97
N TYR A 30 -6.58 -2.75 13.71
CA TYR A 30 -5.32 -2.24 14.26
C TYR A 30 -4.57 -1.39 13.23
N VAL A 31 -3.69 -0.49 13.70
CA VAL A 31 -2.92 0.46 12.85
C VAL A 31 -1.45 0.49 13.29
N PRO A 32 -0.48 0.38 12.37
CA PRO A 32 -0.65 0.03 10.95
C PRO A 32 -1.08 -1.44 10.76
N CYS A 33 -1.50 -1.79 9.54
CA CYS A 33 -1.85 -3.17 9.19
C CYS A 33 -0.70 -4.15 9.43
N GLY A 34 0.56 -3.78 9.17
CA GLY A 34 1.74 -4.55 9.57
C GLY A 34 1.84 -5.98 9.02
N LYS A 35 0.94 -6.40 8.11
CA LYS A 35 0.98 -7.75 7.54
C LYS A 35 2.29 -7.97 6.79
N PRO A 36 2.96 -9.12 6.97
CA PRO A 36 4.18 -9.43 6.24
C PRO A 36 3.87 -9.67 4.77
N LEU A 37 4.74 -9.14 3.92
CA LEU A 37 4.64 -9.14 2.47
C LEU A 37 5.85 -9.85 1.87
N VAL A 38 5.70 -10.31 0.62
CA VAL A 38 6.77 -10.95 -0.16
C VAL A 38 7.00 -10.13 -1.42
N TRP A 39 8.22 -9.64 -1.63
CA TRP A 39 8.57 -8.74 -2.74
C TRP A 39 8.10 -9.30 -4.10
N GLU A 40 8.29 -10.60 -4.33
CA GLU A 40 7.94 -11.31 -5.57
C GLU A 40 6.42 -11.47 -5.80
N ASN A 41 5.60 -11.13 -4.81
CA ASN A 41 4.15 -11.19 -4.88
C ASN A 41 3.50 -9.82 -5.16
N ARG A 42 4.25 -8.88 -5.70
CA ARG A 42 3.71 -7.61 -6.21
C ARG A 42 2.62 -7.86 -7.26
N GLY A 43 1.47 -7.21 -7.10
CA GLY A 43 0.30 -7.33 -7.99
C GLY A 43 -0.47 -8.65 -7.87
N LYS A 44 -0.09 -9.55 -6.93
CA LYS A 44 -0.76 -10.84 -6.75
C LYS A 44 -1.75 -10.78 -5.59
N VAL A 45 -2.93 -11.39 -5.77
CA VAL A 45 -3.96 -11.54 -4.72
C VAL A 45 -3.71 -12.84 -3.94
N VAL A 46 -2.54 -12.94 -3.31
CA VAL A 46 -2.12 -14.10 -2.51
C VAL A 46 -1.68 -13.67 -1.10
N ARG A 47 -1.44 -14.64 -0.20
CA ARG A 47 -0.81 -14.36 1.10
C ARG A 47 0.58 -13.77 0.87
N GLY A 48 0.84 -12.62 1.48
CA GLY A 48 2.05 -11.84 1.25
C GLY A 48 2.05 -11.04 -0.06
N GLY A 49 0.94 -11.05 -0.82
CA GLY A 49 0.77 -10.20 -1.98
C GLY A 49 0.50 -8.75 -1.62
N TRP A 50 0.96 -7.84 -2.47
CA TRP A 50 0.95 -6.40 -2.19
C TRP A 50 0.94 -5.57 -3.47
N ASP A 51 0.63 -4.29 -3.31
CA ASP A 51 0.72 -3.29 -4.36
C ASP A 51 1.23 -1.96 -3.81
N ALA A 52 1.70 -1.09 -4.71
CA ALA A 52 2.10 0.28 -4.39
C ALA A 52 0.96 1.23 -4.74
N ARG A 53 0.65 2.16 -3.83
CA ARG A 53 -0.46 3.10 -3.98
C ARG A 53 -0.06 4.52 -3.58
N HIS A 54 -0.74 5.50 -4.17
CA HIS A 54 -0.71 6.89 -3.71
C HIS A 54 -1.45 7.07 -2.39
N ILE A 55 -0.75 7.62 -1.40
CA ILE A 55 -1.34 8.08 -0.14
C ILE A 55 -2.34 9.19 -0.44
N ASN A 56 -1.92 10.19 -1.22
CA ASN A 56 -2.75 11.27 -1.75
C ASN A 56 -2.64 11.30 -3.29
N PRO A 57 -3.74 11.16 -4.05
CA PRO A 57 -3.70 11.19 -5.52
C PRO A 57 -3.16 12.50 -6.11
N GLU A 58 -3.17 13.61 -5.38
CA GLU A 58 -2.73 14.93 -5.86
C GLU A 58 -1.21 15.19 -5.68
N ARG A 59 -0.50 14.36 -4.90
CA ARG A 59 0.90 14.61 -4.51
C ARG A 59 1.95 14.05 -5.47
N GLY A 60 1.53 13.52 -6.62
CA GLY A 60 2.41 12.96 -7.66
C GLY A 60 3.11 11.64 -7.27
N ASP A 61 3.97 11.15 -8.17
CA ASP A 61 4.63 9.84 -8.08
C ASP A 61 5.93 9.85 -7.25
N VAL A 62 5.91 10.47 -6.06
CA VAL A 62 7.10 10.60 -5.18
C VAL A 62 7.13 9.55 -4.07
N LEU A 63 8.33 9.22 -3.57
CA LEU A 63 8.53 8.25 -2.47
C LEU A 63 7.67 8.54 -1.23
N ALA A 64 7.58 9.81 -0.84
CA ALA A 64 6.78 10.23 0.32
C ALA A 64 5.27 10.07 0.11
N ASN A 65 4.83 9.84 -1.14
CA ASN A 65 3.44 9.61 -1.49
C ASN A 65 3.17 8.14 -1.89
N CYS A 66 4.18 7.29 -1.94
CA CYS A 66 4.05 5.88 -2.23
C CYS A 66 3.86 5.11 -0.91
N GLU A 67 2.75 4.42 -0.73
CA GLU A 67 2.50 3.46 0.35
C GLU A 67 2.50 2.02 -0.18
N ILE A 68 3.15 1.11 0.57
CA ILE A 68 3.10 -0.33 0.31
C ILE A 68 1.93 -0.94 1.07
N ILE A 69 1.00 -1.56 0.35
CA ILE A 69 -0.23 -2.09 0.93
C ILE A 69 -0.49 -3.55 0.52
N CYS A 70 -0.96 -4.36 1.46
CA CYS A 70 -1.28 -5.75 1.18
C CYS A 70 -2.50 -5.88 0.26
N SER A 71 -2.60 -7.01 -0.43
CA SER A 71 -3.74 -7.32 -1.31
C SER A 71 -5.11 -7.19 -0.63
N SER A 72 -5.20 -7.50 0.67
CA SER A 72 -6.43 -7.30 1.46
C SER A 72 -6.80 -5.84 1.71
N CYS A 73 -5.82 -4.93 1.70
CA CYS A 73 -6.01 -3.49 1.86
C CYS A 73 -6.25 -2.79 0.50
N VAL A 74 -5.64 -3.31 -0.56
CA VAL A 74 -5.82 -2.82 -1.94
C VAL A 74 -7.27 -2.99 -2.41
N GLY A 75 -7.87 -4.16 -2.16
CA GLY A 75 -9.21 -4.51 -2.65
C GLY A 75 -10.34 -3.65 -2.10
N THR A 76 -10.14 -2.96 -0.99
CA THR A 76 -11.12 -2.05 -0.39
C THR A 76 -10.83 -0.63 -0.83
N LYS A 77 -11.43 -0.21 -1.95
CA LYS A 77 -11.46 1.21 -2.32
C LYS A 77 -12.03 1.96 -1.12
N SER A 78 -11.23 2.89 -0.58
CA SER A 78 -11.72 3.92 0.31
C SER A 78 -12.85 4.64 -0.41
N PHE A 79 -14.09 4.31 -0.06
CA PHE A 79 -15.25 5.13 -0.38
C PHE A 79 -15.03 6.43 0.37
N SER A 80 -14.47 7.43 -0.31
CA SER A 80 -14.62 8.81 0.07
C SER A 80 -16.12 9.08 0.11
N ILE A 81 -16.65 9.25 1.31
CA ILE A 81 -18.01 9.71 1.53
C ILE A 81 -18.06 11.15 0.97
N PRO A 82 -18.85 11.44 -0.08
CA PRO A 82 -19.14 12.82 -0.42
C PRO A 82 -20.01 13.41 0.70
N ILE A 83 -19.58 14.57 1.22
CA ILE A 83 -20.30 15.38 2.21
C ILE A 83 -21.50 16.04 1.51
#